data_AF-A0A023CXX4-F1
#
_entry.id   AF-A0A023CXX4-F1
#
_cell.length_a   1.000
_cell.length_b   1.000
_cell.length_c   1.000
_cell.angle_alpha   90.00
_cell.angle_beta   90.00
_cell.angle_gamma   90.00
#
_symmetry.space_group_name_H-M   'P 1'
#
loop_
_entity.id
_entity.type
_entity.pdbx_description
1 polymer ?
#
loop_
_entity_poly.entity_id
_entity_poly.type
_entity_poly.pdbx_seq_one_letter_code
_entity_poly.pdbx_strand_id
1 'polypeptide(L)'
;MGNNLQLTSAAIAKFKNAGFEIVGRYLTGTVGTGSNERPKNLTADEITAITSAGLSLFPIYEDGGYEEKYFTNSQGTTDGGMATAAARKLGFPEGTTIYFAVDVDIQDGDIDGTVIPYLKGVLAAVADSGYEVGVYGTRNVCLYAEKIGVKYSFVANMSYGWSGNLGFKMPSNWSFDQFTEYTAGSTGIDIDQDAASGKDQGVSKFDKVTGVSAKAALKSLWPNCEYDQEVEFTMFDTKWMKITGKITTSFKKADGSTVITIKNGKVDEASMNGFLNSLGASNNIINDLIIDKFNTLSFTSEIKNGQLSVKSTTGSDGSYTIELAWTAFETDEGVLGETLTIALEIKINLPDFPSWGTFTETLGKIGQVAVIAVAVTGTAILIVGMLPADIVGAIVTATVTLFTTIVADLA
;
A
#
# COMPACT_ATOMS: atom_id res chain seq x y z
N MET A 1 -19.19 -16.19 9.36
CA MET A 1 -19.00 -17.21 8.30
C MET A 1 -18.10 -16.62 7.24
N GLY A 2 -17.09 -17.36 6.78
CA GLY A 2 -16.22 -17.04 5.64
C GLY A 2 -16.62 -17.79 4.38
N ASN A 3 -16.44 -17.17 3.21
CA ASN A 3 -16.60 -17.81 1.91
C ASN A 3 -15.72 -17.13 0.85
N ASN A 4 -15.14 -17.95 -0.02
CA ASN A 4 -14.17 -17.54 -1.05
C ASN A 4 -14.80 -17.17 -2.41
N LEU A 5 -16.13 -17.08 -2.50
CA LEU A 5 -16.87 -16.69 -3.70
C LEU A 5 -17.87 -15.57 -3.35
N GLN A 6 -18.24 -14.80 -4.37
CA GLN A 6 -19.33 -13.83 -4.26
C GLN A 6 -20.65 -14.54 -3.97
N LEU A 7 -21.38 -14.05 -2.97
CA LEU A 7 -22.62 -14.66 -2.53
C LEU A 7 -23.81 -14.25 -3.40
N THR A 8 -24.58 -15.24 -3.85
CA THR A 8 -25.86 -15.00 -4.52
C THR A 8 -26.97 -14.74 -3.50
N SER A 9 -28.04 -14.06 -3.91
CA SER A 9 -29.22 -13.86 -3.05
C SER A 9 -29.81 -15.19 -2.52
N ALA A 10 -29.74 -16.26 -3.32
CA ALA A 10 -30.17 -17.59 -2.90
C ALA A 10 -29.29 -18.16 -1.79
N ALA A 11 -27.96 -17.99 -1.87
CA ALA A 11 -27.03 -18.37 -0.81
C ALA A 11 -27.33 -17.60 0.49
N ILE A 12 -27.44 -16.27 0.38
CA ILE A 12 -27.71 -15.34 1.48
C ILE A 12 -28.99 -15.74 2.23
N ALA A 13 -30.08 -16.00 1.52
CA ALA A 13 -31.34 -16.42 2.13
C ALA A 13 -31.21 -17.74 2.90
N LYS A 14 -30.46 -18.71 2.36
CA LYS A 14 -30.22 -19.97 3.05
C LYS A 14 -29.37 -19.79 4.31
N PHE A 15 -28.34 -18.94 4.26
CA PHE A 15 -27.53 -18.62 5.45
C PHE A 15 -28.35 -17.95 6.54
N LYS A 16 -29.21 -16.99 6.16
CA LYS A 16 -30.13 -16.36 7.12
C LYS A 16 -31.07 -17.39 7.77
N ASN A 17 -31.64 -18.28 6.98
CA ASN A 17 -32.52 -19.35 7.48
C ASN A 17 -31.79 -20.37 8.37
N ALA A 18 -30.48 -20.55 8.16
CA ALA A 18 -29.64 -21.38 9.01
C ALA A 18 -29.21 -20.69 10.32
N GLY A 19 -29.59 -19.42 10.53
CA GLY A 19 -29.33 -18.68 11.76
C GLY A 19 -28.02 -17.90 11.77
N PHE A 20 -27.35 -17.75 10.63
CA PHE A 20 -26.20 -16.84 10.53
C PHE A 20 -26.65 -15.38 10.61
N GLU A 21 -25.82 -14.54 11.24
CA GLU A 21 -26.08 -13.12 11.45
C GLU A 21 -25.00 -12.22 10.85
N ILE A 22 -23.74 -12.70 10.82
CA ILE A 22 -22.57 -11.93 10.40
C ILE A 22 -21.77 -12.72 9.36
N VAL A 23 -21.36 -12.05 8.29
CA VAL A 23 -20.60 -12.61 7.17
C VAL A 23 -19.25 -11.91 7.04
N GLY A 24 -18.16 -12.68 6.98
CA GLY A 24 -16.84 -12.19 6.61
C GLY A 24 -16.69 -12.21 5.09
N ARG A 25 -16.29 -11.09 4.48
CA ARG A 25 -16.09 -11.02 3.03
C ARG A 25 -14.80 -10.28 2.67
N TYR A 26 -14.17 -10.74 1.60
CA TYR A 26 -12.90 -10.22 1.12
C TYR A 26 -13.10 -8.88 0.39
N LEU A 27 -12.29 -7.87 0.73
CA LEU A 27 -12.32 -6.57 0.06
C LEU A 27 -11.86 -6.67 -1.41
N THR A 28 -10.92 -7.56 -1.68
CA THR A 28 -10.14 -7.65 -2.92
C THR A 28 -9.93 -9.10 -3.35
N GLY A 29 -9.23 -9.30 -4.46
CA GLY A 29 -8.68 -10.58 -4.87
C GLY A 29 -9.58 -11.51 -5.70
N THR A 30 -8.94 -12.57 -6.19
CA THR A 30 -9.52 -13.70 -6.92
C THR A 30 -9.13 -15.02 -6.24
N VAL A 31 -9.80 -16.11 -6.58
CA VAL A 31 -9.44 -17.48 -6.19
C VAL A 31 -9.39 -18.40 -7.40
N GLY A 32 -8.62 -19.48 -7.29
CA GLY A 32 -8.34 -20.38 -8.40
C GLY A 32 -7.25 -19.85 -9.32
N THR A 33 -6.88 -20.63 -10.35
CA THR A 33 -5.82 -20.28 -11.30
C THR A 33 -6.25 -20.58 -12.73
N GLY A 34 -5.67 -19.84 -13.69
CA GLY A 34 -5.95 -20.03 -15.12
C GLY A 34 -7.44 -19.90 -15.46
N SER A 35 -7.99 -20.87 -16.20
CA SER A 35 -9.41 -20.87 -16.59
C SER A 35 -10.39 -21.00 -15.41
N ASN A 36 -9.90 -21.37 -14.23
CA ASN A 36 -10.70 -21.54 -13.01
C ASN A 36 -10.62 -20.34 -12.08
N GLU A 37 -9.93 -19.27 -12.48
CA GLU A 37 -9.91 -18.02 -11.71
C GLU A 37 -11.32 -17.43 -11.59
N ARG A 38 -11.68 -16.98 -10.39
CA ARG A 38 -12.99 -16.43 -10.03
C ARG A 38 -12.83 -15.25 -9.08
N PRO A 39 -13.73 -14.25 -9.11
CA PRO A 39 -13.69 -13.13 -8.17
C PRO A 39 -14.00 -13.59 -6.74
N LYS A 40 -13.11 -13.25 -5.80
CA LYS A 40 -13.26 -13.43 -4.35
C LYS A 40 -13.85 -12.17 -3.70
N ASN A 41 -13.52 -11.03 -4.29
CA ASN A 41 -13.80 -9.69 -3.79
C ASN A 41 -15.31 -9.39 -3.65
N LEU A 42 -15.64 -8.62 -2.62
CA LEU A 42 -16.96 -8.09 -2.33
C LEU A 42 -17.35 -7.03 -3.39
N THR A 43 -18.66 -6.91 -3.62
CA THR A 43 -19.24 -5.91 -4.53
C THR A 43 -20.35 -5.11 -3.86
N ALA A 44 -20.67 -3.93 -4.39
CA ALA A 44 -21.77 -3.10 -3.87
C ALA A 44 -23.14 -3.80 -3.98
N ASP A 45 -23.36 -4.59 -5.03
CA ASP A 45 -24.59 -5.37 -5.21
C ASP A 45 -24.67 -6.51 -4.17
N GLU A 46 -23.55 -7.18 -3.90
CA GLU A 46 -23.46 -8.20 -2.86
C GLU A 46 -23.69 -7.60 -1.46
N ILE A 47 -23.09 -6.45 -1.15
CA ILE A 47 -23.33 -5.71 0.10
C ILE A 47 -24.83 -5.40 0.26
N THR A 48 -25.46 -4.88 -0.80
CA THR A 48 -26.89 -4.55 -0.79
C THR A 48 -27.73 -5.80 -0.54
N ALA A 49 -27.42 -6.92 -1.20
CA ALA A 49 -28.14 -8.17 -1.03
C ALA A 49 -28.01 -8.74 0.40
N ILE A 50 -26.80 -8.70 0.98
CA ILE A 50 -26.52 -9.22 2.33
C ILE A 50 -27.24 -8.36 3.38
N THR A 51 -27.07 -7.04 3.31
CA THR A 51 -27.66 -6.12 4.28
C THR A 51 -29.20 -6.07 4.19
N SER A 52 -29.76 -6.16 2.97
CA SER A 52 -31.22 -6.24 2.78
C SER A 52 -31.83 -7.52 3.35
N ALA A 53 -31.06 -8.60 3.48
CA ALA A 53 -31.47 -9.84 4.15
C ALA A 53 -31.35 -9.75 5.69
N GLY A 54 -30.91 -8.61 6.24
CA GLY A 54 -30.73 -8.40 7.67
C GLY A 54 -29.51 -9.13 8.23
N LEU A 55 -28.43 -9.23 7.45
CA LEU A 55 -27.13 -9.71 7.87
C LEU A 55 -26.14 -8.54 7.96
N SER A 56 -25.13 -8.67 8.81
CA SER A 56 -23.99 -7.74 8.92
C SER A 56 -22.75 -8.30 8.22
N LEU A 57 -21.79 -7.43 7.92
CA LEU A 57 -20.54 -7.74 7.22
C LEU A 57 -19.30 -7.30 8.02
N PHE A 58 -18.23 -8.07 8.00
CA PHE A 58 -16.90 -7.56 8.35
C PHE A 58 -15.91 -7.76 7.19
N PRO A 59 -15.07 -6.76 6.89
CA PRO A 59 -14.14 -6.82 5.78
C PRO A 59 -12.85 -7.60 6.12
N ILE A 60 -12.43 -8.46 5.22
CA ILE A 60 -11.17 -9.21 5.26
C ILE A 60 -10.27 -8.73 4.11
N TYR A 61 -8.98 -8.58 4.37
CA TYR A 61 -7.98 -8.31 3.34
C TYR A 61 -6.99 -9.47 3.24
N GLU A 62 -6.88 -10.07 2.06
CA GLU A 62 -6.02 -11.23 1.77
C GLU A 62 -5.71 -11.31 0.26
N ASP A 63 -4.70 -10.55 -0.18
CA ASP A 63 -4.16 -10.61 -1.56
C ASP A 63 -2.81 -11.38 -1.59
N GLY A 64 -2.58 -12.21 -0.59
CA GLY A 64 -1.34 -12.92 -0.32
C GLY A 64 -1.39 -13.56 1.07
N GLY A 65 -0.28 -13.52 1.81
CA GLY A 65 -0.27 -13.95 3.22
C GLY A 65 -0.24 -15.47 3.44
N TYR A 66 -0.02 -16.27 2.39
CA TYR A 66 0.15 -17.73 2.48
C TYR A 66 1.63 -18.16 2.51
N GLU A 67 2.57 -17.21 2.53
CA GLU A 67 4.01 -17.45 2.63
C GLU A 67 4.68 -16.46 3.58
N GLU A 68 5.61 -16.92 4.42
CA GLU A 68 6.30 -16.11 5.42
C GLU A 68 6.98 -14.84 4.84
N LYS A 69 7.62 -14.96 3.68
CA LYS A 69 8.32 -13.86 3.00
C LYS A 69 7.41 -12.69 2.61
N TYR A 70 6.10 -12.90 2.60
CA TYR A 70 5.10 -11.86 2.34
C TYR A 70 5.09 -10.79 3.43
N PHE A 71 5.30 -11.20 4.69
CA PHE A 71 5.12 -10.33 5.86
C PHE A 71 6.34 -9.44 6.08
N THR A 72 6.39 -8.35 5.31
CA THR A 72 7.38 -7.27 5.45
C THR A 72 6.68 -5.97 5.78
N ASN A 73 7.42 -5.01 6.35
CA ASN A 73 6.86 -3.69 6.67
C ASN A 73 6.31 -2.97 5.41
N SER A 74 7.07 -2.94 4.30
CA SER A 74 6.61 -2.35 3.04
C SER A 74 5.37 -3.05 2.48
N GLN A 75 5.23 -4.36 2.65
CA GLN A 75 4.00 -5.07 2.28
C GLN A 75 2.83 -4.66 3.16
N GLY A 76 3.03 -4.54 4.47
CA GLY A 76 2.01 -4.06 5.39
C GLY A 76 1.52 -2.65 5.07
N THR A 77 2.45 -1.73 4.76
CA THR A 77 2.08 -0.37 4.33
C THR A 77 1.25 -0.40 3.07
N THR A 78 1.69 -1.18 2.06
CA THR A 78 0.98 -1.39 0.80
C THR A 78 -0.45 -1.87 1.03
N ASP A 79 -0.58 -2.99 1.73
CA ASP A 79 -1.85 -3.64 2.02
C ASP A 79 -2.80 -2.74 2.81
N GLY A 80 -2.28 -2.02 3.82
CA GLY A 80 -3.08 -1.09 4.61
C GLY A 80 -3.73 0.00 3.76
N GLY A 81 -2.99 0.56 2.79
CA GLY A 81 -3.52 1.55 1.85
C GLY A 81 -4.54 0.95 0.88
N MET A 82 -4.24 -0.21 0.28
CA MET A 82 -5.17 -0.87 -0.64
C MET A 82 -6.47 -1.31 0.04
N ALA A 83 -6.37 -1.86 1.25
CA ALA A 83 -7.52 -2.27 2.06
C ALA A 83 -8.39 -1.07 2.44
N THR A 84 -7.76 0.03 2.90
CA THR A 84 -8.46 1.29 3.20
C THR A 84 -9.21 1.82 1.98
N ALA A 85 -8.54 1.86 0.82
CA ALA A 85 -9.12 2.33 -0.43
C ALA A 85 -10.33 1.47 -0.84
N ALA A 86 -10.17 0.14 -0.80
CA ALA A 86 -11.24 -0.79 -1.12
C ALA A 86 -12.43 -0.65 -0.16
N ALA A 87 -12.17 -0.50 1.14
CA ALA A 87 -13.21 -0.29 2.14
C ALA A 87 -13.99 1.02 1.90
N ARG A 88 -13.30 2.14 1.64
CA ARG A 88 -13.96 3.43 1.31
C ARG A 88 -14.80 3.30 0.05
N LYS A 89 -14.24 2.72 -1.01
CA LYS A 89 -14.94 2.52 -2.29
C LYS A 89 -16.22 1.69 -2.15
N LEU A 90 -16.20 0.68 -1.27
CA LEU A 90 -17.36 -0.16 -0.97
C LEU A 90 -18.34 0.47 0.03
N GLY A 91 -18.04 1.66 0.55
CA GLY A 91 -18.92 2.41 1.45
C GLY A 91 -18.89 1.92 2.90
N PHE A 92 -17.83 1.22 3.33
CA PHE A 92 -17.68 0.90 4.75
C PHE A 92 -17.52 2.20 5.55
N PRO A 93 -18.30 2.41 6.62
CA PRO A 93 -18.22 3.62 7.42
C PRO A 93 -16.94 3.66 8.26
N GLU A 94 -16.52 4.86 8.65
CA GLU A 94 -15.45 5.04 9.64
C GLU A 94 -15.76 4.27 10.94
N GLY A 95 -14.70 3.78 11.60
CA GLY A 95 -14.74 2.90 12.76
C GLY A 95 -14.78 1.41 12.42
N THR A 96 -14.98 1.05 11.14
CA THR A 96 -14.96 -0.35 10.69
C THR A 96 -13.58 -0.97 10.91
N THR A 97 -13.55 -2.19 11.45
CA THR A 97 -12.31 -2.97 11.60
C THR A 97 -12.08 -3.83 10.36
N ILE A 98 -10.91 -3.68 9.74
CA ILE A 98 -10.47 -4.50 8.61
C ILE A 98 -9.53 -5.60 9.11
N TYR A 99 -9.84 -6.85 8.81
CA TYR A 99 -9.06 -8.00 9.25
C TYR A 99 -8.01 -8.38 8.19
N PHE A 100 -6.74 -8.15 8.49
CA PHE A 100 -5.62 -8.51 7.62
C PHE A 100 -5.20 -9.95 7.87
N ALA A 101 -5.19 -10.77 6.83
CA ALA A 101 -4.96 -12.21 6.96
C ALA A 101 -3.47 -12.58 7.03
N VAL A 102 -3.13 -13.36 8.06
CA VAL A 102 -1.89 -14.13 8.18
C VAL A 102 -2.28 -15.61 8.06
N ASP A 103 -2.51 -16.07 6.82
CA ASP A 103 -3.03 -17.40 6.51
C ASP A 103 -1.90 -18.41 6.25
N VAL A 104 -0.95 -18.47 7.18
CA VAL A 104 0.15 -19.43 7.17
C VAL A 104 0.63 -19.69 8.60
N ASP A 105 1.12 -20.90 8.86
CA ASP A 105 1.67 -21.28 10.16
C ASP A 105 3.06 -20.65 10.38
N ILE A 106 3.09 -19.46 10.99
CA ILE A 106 4.33 -18.80 11.40
C ILE A 106 4.77 -19.33 12.78
N GLN A 107 6.00 -19.82 12.85
CA GLN A 107 6.59 -20.30 14.10
C GLN A 107 6.77 -19.13 15.07
N ASP A 108 6.58 -19.38 16.37
CA ASP A 108 6.64 -18.35 17.41
C ASP A 108 7.92 -17.50 17.37
N GLY A 109 9.07 -18.12 17.05
CA GLY A 109 10.37 -17.44 16.93
C GLY A 109 10.50 -16.49 15.73
N ASP A 110 9.68 -16.65 14.69
CA ASP A 110 9.76 -15.87 13.45
C ASP A 110 8.76 -14.71 13.41
N ILE A 111 7.76 -14.69 14.31
CA ILE A 111 6.70 -13.67 14.34
C ILE A 111 7.26 -12.24 14.49
N ASP A 112 8.23 -12.04 15.37
CA ASP A 112 8.83 -10.72 15.61
C ASP A 112 9.62 -10.20 14.39
N GLY A 113 10.15 -11.09 13.57
CA GLY A 113 10.91 -10.77 12.36
C GLY A 113 10.06 -10.61 11.10
N THR A 114 8.80 -11.04 11.13
CA THR A 114 7.92 -11.15 9.94
C THR A 114 6.59 -10.43 10.16
N VAL A 115 5.65 -11.06 10.88
CA VAL A 115 4.28 -10.59 11.08
C VAL A 115 4.22 -9.27 11.84
N ILE A 116 5.07 -9.07 12.85
CA ILE A 116 5.10 -7.80 13.61
C ILE A 116 5.53 -6.61 12.71
N PRO A 117 6.63 -6.67 11.96
CA PRO A 117 6.98 -5.66 10.97
C PRO A 117 5.85 -5.37 9.97
N TYR A 118 5.19 -6.41 9.47
CA TYR A 118 4.03 -6.30 8.58
C TYR A 118 2.89 -5.52 9.23
N LEU A 119 2.42 -5.95 10.40
CA LEU A 119 1.30 -5.31 11.10
C LEU A 119 1.62 -3.87 11.52
N LYS A 120 2.89 -3.54 11.83
CA LYS A 120 3.32 -2.15 12.04
C LYS A 120 3.16 -1.29 10.79
N GLY A 121 3.49 -1.83 9.61
CA GLY A 121 3.25 -1.17 8.33
C GLY A 121 1.76 -0.94 8.08
N VAL A 122 0.94 -1.97 8.34
CA VAL A 122 -0.53 -1.89 8.25
C VAL A 122 -1.07 -0.80 9.18
N LEU A 123 -0.69 -0.82 10.47
CA LEU A 123 -1.13 0.17 11.46
C LEU A 123 -0.77 1.59 11.05
N ALA A 124 0.44 1.82 10.55
CA ALA A 124 0.87 3.14 10.09
C ALA A 124 0.08 3.62 8.86
N ALA A 125 -0.19 2.73 7.90
CA ALA A 125 -0.97 3.05 6.70
C ALA A 125 -2.45 3.29 6.99
N VAL A 126 -3.04 2.54 7.92
CA VAL A 126 -4.45 2.64 8.31
C VAL A 126 -4.70 3.74 9.34
N ALA A 127 -3.67 4.20 10.07
CA ALA A 127 -3.81 5.34 10.99
C ALA A 127 -4.49 6.53 10.28
N ASP A 128 -5.32 7.30 10.97
CA ASP A 128 -6.04 8.47 10.43
C ASP A 128 -6.93 8.22 9.20
N SER A 129 -7.05 6.97 8.72
CA SER A 129 -7.96 6.61 7.64
C SER A 129 -9.42 6.49 8.10
N GLY A 130 -9.68 6.66 9.39
CA GLY A 130 -10.98 6.38 10.00
C GLY A 130 -11.28 4.89 10.18
N TYR A 131 -10.48 3.96 9.63
CA TYR A 131 -10.63 2.53 9.89
C TYR A 131 -9.72 2.03 11.00
N GLU A 132 -10.00 0.80 11.43
CA GLU A 132 -9.32 0.12 12.52
C GLU A 132 -8.70 -1.17 12.02
N VAL A 133 -7.60 -1.60 12.65
CA VAL A 133 -6.87 -2.80 12.24
C VAL A 133 -7.29 -4.00 13.09
N GLY A 134 -7.75 -5.06 12.43
CA GLY A 134 -7.87 -6.40 12.97
C GLY A 134 -6.88 -7.35 12.30
N VAL A 135 -6.62 -8.49 12.92
CA VAL A 135 -5.78 -9.55 12.32
C VAL A 135 -6.55 -10.84 12.25
N TYR A 136 -6.43 -11.56 11.14
CA TYR A 136 -6.76 -12.98 11.08
C TYR A 136 -5.48 -13.82 11.16
N GLY A 137 -5.47 -14.85 11.99
CA GLY A 137 -4.32 -15.75 12.11
C GLY A 137 -4.40 -16.69 13.30
N THR A 138 -3.33 -17.45 13.51
CA THR A 138 -3.19 -18.35 14.66
C THR A 138 -3.28 -17.62 16.01
N ARG A 139 -3.55 -18.37 17.08
CA ARG A 139 -3.59 -17.81 18.44
C ARG A 139 -2.32 -17.06 18.83
N ASN A 140 -1.14 -17.62 18.55
CA ASN A 140 0.13 -16.93 18.84
C ASN A 140 0.27 -15.63 18.03
N VAL A 141 0.02 -15.62 16.73
CA VAL A 141 0.02 -14.40 15.90
C VAL A 141 -0.90 -13.35 16.48
N CYS A 142 -2.13 -13.73 16.84
CA CYS A 142 -3.09 -12.82 17.44
C CYS A 142 -2.62 -12.24 18.78
N LEU A 143 -1.97 -13.05 19.63
CA LEU A 143 -1.40 -12.59 20.91
C LEU A 143 -0.25 -11.60 20.74
N TYR A 144 0.53 -11.73 19.66
CA TYR A 144 1.59 -10.78 19.32
C TYR A 144 1.00 -9.48 18.75
N ALA A 145 0.02 -9.59 17.86
CA ALA A 145 -0.71 -8.47 17.30
C ALA A 145 -1.41 -7.62 18.38
N GLU A 146 -2.05 -8.27 19.37
CA GLU A 146 -2.68 -7.61 20.52
C GLU A 146 -1.70 -6.68 21.26
N LYS A 147 -0.43 -7.08 21.42
CA LYS A 147 0.60 -6.29 22.14
C LYS A 147 1.00 -5.01 21.40
N ILE A 148 0.86 -4.97 20.08
CA ILE A 148 1.24 -3.80 19.27
C ILE A 148 0.05 -2.91 18.91
N GLY A 149 -1.12 -3.16 19.48
CA GLY A 149 -2.29 -2.29 19.34
C GLY A 149 -3.28 -2.69 18.25
N VAL A 150 -3.22 -3.92 17.72
CA VAL A 150 -4.28 -4.44 16.84
C VAL A 150 -5.58 -4.58 17.64
N LYS A 151 -6.67 -4.00 17.13
CA LYS A 151 -7.94 -3.82 17.83
C LYS A 151 -8.62 -5.15 18.14
N TYR A 152 -8.76 -5.99 17.12
CA TYR A 152 -9.46 -7.27 17.23
C TYR A 152 -8.70 -8.43 16.58
N SER A 153 -8.94 -9.63 17.10
CA SER A 153 -8.42 -10.88 16.56
C SER A 153 -9.54 -11.74 15.99
N PHE A 154 -9.35 -12.18 14.75
CA PHE A 154 -10.11 -13.24 14.10
C PHE A 154 -9.25 -14.51 14.10
N VAL A 155 -9.55 -15.45 14.99
CA VAL A 155 -8.65 -16.57 15.29
C VAL A 155 -8.88 -17.74 14.33
N ALA A 156 -7.81 -18.25 13.73
CA ALA A 156 -7.84 -19.37 12.77
C ALA A 156 -7.81 -20.75 13.46
N ASN A 157 -8.73 -21.04 14.39
CA ASN A 157 -8.72 -22.31 15.14
C ASN A 157 -9.07 -23.55 14.30
N MET A 158 -9.68 -23.37 13.14
CA MET A 158 -9.98 -24.44 12.19
C MET A 158 -8.70 -25.11 11.69
N SER A 159 -7.59 -24.37 11.60
CA SER A 159 -6.26 -24.89 11.27
C SER A 159 -5.62 -25.59 12.47
N TYR A 160 -6.22 -26.70 12.92
CA TYR A 160 -5.81 -27.44 14.12
C TYR A 160 -4.39 -28.02 14.05
N GLY A 161 -3.84 -28.18 12.84
CA GLY A 161 -2.47 -28.66 12.63
C GLY A 161 -1.40 -27.58 12.72
N TRP A 162 -1.77 -26.30 12.76
CA TRP A 162 -0.82 -25.20 12.82
C TRP A 162 -0.24 -25.04 14.21
N SER A 163 1.09 -25.00 14.29
CA SER A 163 1.86 -24.87 15.53
C SER A 163 1.41 -23.68 16.37
N GLY A 164 1.03 -22.58 15.72
CA GLY A 164 0.56 -21.37 16.38
C GLY A 164 -0.77 -21.48 17.13
N ASN A 165 -1.52 -22.56 16.93
CA ASN A 165 -2.76 -22.86 17.67
C ASN A 165 -2.55 -23.85 18.83
N LEU A 166 -1.40 -24.53 18.87
CA LEU A 166 -1.12 -25.59 19.83
C LEU A 166 -0.51 -25.03 21.12
N GLY A 167 -1.28 -25.08 22.22
CA GLY A 167 -0.79 -24.69 23.54
C GLY A 167 -0.84 -23.18 23.83
N PHE A 168 -1.30 -22.37 22.88
CA PHE A 168 -1.53 -20.94 23.08
C PHE A 168 -2.95 -20.67 23.57
N LYS A 169 -3.07 -19.71 24.50
CA LYS A 169 -4.36 -19.22 25.00
C LYS A 169 -5.09 -18.41 23.91
N MET A 170 -6.41 -18.27 24.06
CA MET A 170 -7.18 -17.33 23.24
C MET A 170 -6.74 -15.88 23.53
N PRO A 171 -6.51 -15.02 22.52
CA PRO A 171 -6.21 -13.61 22.71
C PRO A 171 -7.40 -12.90 23.36
N SER A 172 -7.17 -11.89 24.19
CA SER A 172 -8.27 -11.31 24.97
C SER A 172 -9.19 -10.44 24.11
N ASN A 173 -8.66 -9.90 23.02
CA ASN A 173 -9.34 -9.08 22.02
C ASN A 173 -10.00 -9.89 20.87
N TRP A 174 -10.20 -11.20 20.99
CA TRP A 174 -10.87 -11.98 19.94
C TRP A 174 -12.30 -11.49 19.68
N SER A 175 -12.62 -11.23 18.41
CA SER A 175 -13.94 -10.86 17.91
C SER A 175 -14.61 -12.02 17.19
N PHE A 176 -13.82 -12.76 16.41
CA PHE A 176 -14.26 -13.91 15.64
C PHE A 176 -13.31 -15.10 15.86
N ASP A 177 -13.83 -16.31 15.72
CA ASP A 177 -13.08 -17.56 15.87
C ASP A 177 -13.55 -18.55 14.80
N GLN A 178 -12.73 -18.82 13.78
CA GLN A 178 -13.00 -19.81 12.75
C GLN A 178 -12.68 -21.19 13.30
N PHE A 179 -13.64 -22.12 13.34
CA PHE A 179 -13.45 -23.41 14.01
C PHE A 179 -13.85 -24.65 13.22
N THR A 180 -14.63 -24.52 12.14
CA THR A 180 -14.97 -25.67 11.29
C THR A 180 -15.32 -25.23 9.87
N GLU A 181 -14.91 -26.03 8.89
CA GLU A 181 -15.38 -25.95 7.51
C GLU A 181 -16.36 -27.09 7.23
N TYR A 182 -17.43 -26.76 6.53
CA TYR A 182 -18.38 -27.75 6.02
C TYR A 182 -19.23 -27.14 4.91
N THR A 183 -19.77 -28.01 4.06
CA THR A 183 -20.85 -27.63 3.17
C THR A 183 -22.11 -27.35 3.98
N ALA A 184 -22.61 -26.12 3.96
CA ALA A 184 -23.76 -25.69 4.78
C ALA A 184 -25.09 -26.34 4.34
N GLY A 185 -25.30 -27.61 4.67
CA GLY A 185 -26.56 -28.34 4.49
C GLY A 185 -27.19 -28.16 3.10
N SER A 186 -28.48 -27.78 3.07
CA SER A 186 -29.28 -27.58 1.84
C SER A 186 -28.80 -26.44 0.93
N THR A 187 -27.71 -25.75 1.27
CA THR A 187 -27.08 -24.75 0.41
C THR A 187 -26.28 -25.34 -0.74
N GLY A 188 -25.54 -26.42 -0.47
CA GLY A 188 -24.49 -26.93 -1.37
C GLY A 188 -23.28 -26.00 -1.48
N ILE A 189 -23.09 -25.08 -0.53
CA ILE A 189 -22.00 -24.09 -0.53
C ILE A 189 -21.09 -24.36 0.66
N ASP A 190 -19.79 -24.48 0.39
CA ASP A 190 -18.76 -24.63 1.40
C ASP A 190 -18.59 -23.31 2.17
N ILE A 191 -18.60 -23.40 3.49
CA ILE A 191 -18.40 -22.27 4.38
C ILE A 191 -17.39 -22.60 5.45
N ASP A 192 -16.70 -21.55 5.89
CA ASP A 192 -16.01 -21.55 7.16
C ASP A 192 -16.96 -20.97 8.20
N GLN A 193 -17.28 -21.77 9.22
CA GLN A 193 -18.11 -21.30 10.31
C GLN A 193 -17.26 -20.71 11.41
N ASP A 194 -17.69 -19.51 11.81
CA ASP A 194 -17.04 -18.70 12.83
C ASP A 194 -17.98 -18.50 14.03
N ALA A 195 -17.41 -18.47 15.22
CA ALA A 195 -18.06 -17.96 16.42
C ALA A 195 -17.79 -16.46 16.55
N ALA A 196 -18.76 -15.70 17.03
CA ALA A 196 -18.60 -14.29 17.35
C ALA A 196 -18.58 -14.08 18.87
N SER A 197 -17.63 -13.31 19.39
CA SER A 197 -17.57 -12.97 20.81
C SER A 197 -18.57 -11.88 21.21
N GLY A 198 -19.14 -11.20 20.21
CA GLY A 198 -19.99 -10.03 20.37
C GLY A 198 -19.24 -8.69 20.46
N LYS A 199 -17.90 -8.69 20.37
CA LYS A 199 -17.11 -7.44 20.36
C LYS A 199 -17.24 -6.67 19.05
N ASP A 200 -17.24 -7.39 17.94
CA ASP A 200 -17.49 -6.83 16.62
C ASP A 200 -18.85 -7.35 16.13
N GLN A 201 -19.75 -6.42 15.83
CA GLN A 201 -21.11 -6.71 15.36
C GLN A 201 -21.20 -6.68 13.82
N GLY A 202 -20.08 -6.41 13.15
CA GLY A 202 -20.03 -6.10 11.73
C GLY A 202 -20.79 -4.82 11.38
N VAL A 203 -20.91 -4.60 10.07
CA VAL A 203 -21.49 -3.42 9.44
C VAL A 203 -22.75 -3.83 8.70
N SER A 204 -23.85 -3.14 8.99
CA SER A 204 -25.15 -3.31 8.31
C SER A 204 -25.61 -2.06 7.57
N LYS A 205 -24.85 -0.97 7.65
CA LYS A 205 -25.13 0.30 6.99
C LYS A 205 -23.88 0.79 6.28
N PHE A 206 -24.05 1.15 5.01
CA PHE A 206 -22.98 1.54 4.11
C PHE A 206 -23.26 2.90 3.51
N ASP A 207 -22.21 3.67 3.31
CA ASP A 207 -22.28 4.97 2.68
C ASP A 207 -22.35 4.82 1.16
N LYS A 208 -23.14 5.69 0.52
CA LYS A 208 -23.20 5.72 -0.94
C LYS A 208 -21.97 6.44 -1.48
N VAL A 209 -21.04 5.70 -2.06
CA VAL A 209 -19.83 6.25 -2.67
C VAL A 209 -19.94 6.19 -4.19
N THR A 210 -19.72 7.33 -4.85
CA THR A 210 -19.59 7.41 -6.31
C THR A 210 -18.13 7.66 -6.62
N GLY A 211 -17.47 6.68 -7.24
CA GLY A 211 -16.03 6.75 -7.50
C GLY A 211 -15.66 7.81 -8.54
N VAL A 212 -14.61 8.57 -8.27
CA VAL A 212 -13.95 9.44 -9.25
C VAL A 212 -13.17 8.56 -10.23
N SER A 213 -13.32 8.79 -11.54
CA SER A 213 -12.52 8.06 -12.54
C SER A 213 -11.04 8.43 -12.45
N ALA A 214 -10.13 7.50 -12.75
CA ALA A 214 -8.70 7.79 -12.79
C ALA A 214 -8.36 8.92 -13.78
N LYS A 215 -9.11 9.06 -14.87
CA LYS A 215 -8.95 10.17 -15.83
C LYS A 215 -9.28 11.54 -15.21
N ALA A 216 -10.34 11.61 -14.40
CA ALA A 216 -10.69 12.86 -13.71
C ALA A 216 -9.65 13.21 -12.64
N ALA A 217 -9.22 12.22 -11.85
CA ALA A 217 -8.16 12.39 -10.86
C ALA A 217 -6.83 12.81 -11.49
N LEU A 218 -6.44 12.22 -12.63
CA LEU A 218 -5.22 12.58 -13.36
C LEU A 218 -5.25 14.03 -13.84
N LYS A 219 -6.41 14.51 -14.30
CA LYS A 219 -6.57 15.91 -14.72
C LYS A 219 -6.40 16.90 -13.54
N SER A 220 -6.74 16.49 -12.32
CA SER A 220 -6.44 17.28 -11.12
C SER A 220 -4.94 17.25 -10.85
N LEU A 221 -4.40 16.05 -10.62
CA LEU A 221 -3.00 15.83 -10.18
C LEU A 221 -1.96 16.33 -11.18
N TRP A 222 -2.30 16.25 -12.48
CA TRP A 222 -1.45 16.64 -13.60
C TRP A 222 -2.27 17.29 -14.72
N PRO A 223 -2.70 18.56 -14.56
CA PRO A 223 -3.61 19.21 -15.50
C PRO A 223 -3.09 19.33 -16.93
N ASN A 224 -1.77 19.43 -17.07
CA ASN A 224 -1.08 19.54 -18.36
C ASN A 224 -0.50 18.19 -18.83
N CYS A 225 -1.03 17.06 -18.34
CA CYS A 225 -0.59 15.75 -18.79
C CYS A 225 -0.97 15.54 -20.26
N GLU A 226 0.04 15.37 -21.12
CA GLU A 226 -0.13 15.08 -22.55
C GLU A 226 -0.04 13.57 -22.85
N TYR A 227 0.18 12.74 -21.83
CA TYR A 227 0.44 11.31 -21.98
C TYR A 227 -0.82 10.47 -21.73
N ASP A 228 -1.00 9.45 -22.56
CA ASP A 228 -2.11 8.51 -22.44
C ASP A 228 -1.90 7.50 -21.30
N GLN A 229 -2.99 7.07 -20.67
CA GLN A 229 -2.96 5.97 -19.70
C GLN A 229 -2.63 4.65 -20.38
N GLU A 230 -1.96 3.76 -19.65
CA GLU A 230 -1.49 2.45 -20.09
C GLU A 230 -0.48 2.46 -21.24
N VAL A 231 0.04 3.63 -21.62
CA VAL A 231 1.08 3.80 -22.63
C VAL A 231 2.37 4.26 -21.95
N GLU A 232 3.49 3.61 -22.27
CA GLU A 232 4.81 4.08 -21.85
C GLU A 232 5.18 5.35 -22.61
N PHE A 233 5.76 6.32 -21.91
CA PHE A 233 6.21 7.58 -22.50
C PHE A 233 7.63 7.92 -22.07
N THR A 234 8.28 8.75 -22.87
CA THR A 234 9.58 9.33 -22.56
C THR A 234 9.38 10.83 -22.33
N MET A 235 9.68 11.30 -21.13
CA MET A 235 9.60 12.72 -20.78
C MET A 235 10.87 13.46 -21.15
N PHE A 236 12.01 12.76 -21.04
CA PHE A 236 13.32 13.33 -21.25
C PHE A 236 14.29 12.26 -21.72
N ASP A 237 15.11 12.55 -22.73
CA ASP A 237 16.14 11.63 -23.22
C ASP A 237 17.38 12.42 -23.65
N THR A 238 18.42 12.35 -22.83
CA THR A 238 19.74 12.95 -23.09
C THR A 238 20.84 11.96 -22.78
N LYS A 239 22.08 12.30 -23.16
CA LYS A 239 23.25 11.42 -22.93
C LYS A 239 23.49 11.07 -21.47
N TRP A 240 23.13 11.96 -20.54
CA TRP A 240 23.40 11.78 -19.11
C TRP A 240 22.15 11.47 -18.28
N MET A 241 20.95 11.61 -18.86
CA MET A 241 19.71 11.35 -18.14
C MET A 241 18.57 11.00 -19.10
N LYS A 242 17.82 9.97 -18.73
CA LYS A 242 16.60 9.51 -19.38
C LYS A 242 15.49 9.37 -18.34
N ILE A 243 14.34 9.96 -18.62
CA ILE A 243 13.13 9.86 -17.79
C ILE A 243 12.04 9.24 -18.65
N THR A 244 11.60 8.06 -18.24
CA THR A 244 10.47 7.35 -18.82
C THR A 244 9.37 7.20 -17.78
N GLY A 245 8.14 7.01 -18.22
CA GLY A 245 7.02 6.86 -17.31
C GLY A 245 5.88 6.06 -17.90
N LYS A 246 4.96 5.69 -17.02
CA LYS A 246 3.68 5.07 -17.34
C LYS A 246 2.64 5.55 -16.34
N ILE A 247 1.49 5.96 -16.85
CA ILE A 247 0.30 6.22 -16.03
C ILE A 247 -0.57 4.97 -16.13
N THR A 248 -0.98 4.40 -15.00
CA THR A 248 -1.77 3.16 -14.98
C THR A 248 -2.88 3.25 -13.94
N THR A 249 -3.95 2.49 -14.19
CA THR A 249 -5.10 2.36 -13.28
C THR A 249 -4.93 1.24 -12.26
N SER A 250 -3.78 0.56 -12.29
CA SER A 250 -3.44 -0.52 -11.38
C SER A 250 -2.25 -0.14 -10.50
N PHE A 251 -2.31 -0.50 -9.22
CA PHE A 251 -1.13 -0.40 -8.37
C PHE A 251 -0.30 -1.68 -8.48
N LYS A 252 0.99 -1.52 -8.75
CA LYS A 252 1.97 -2.59 -8.59
C LYS A 252 3.20 -2.03 -7.90
N LYS A 253 3.39 -2.43 -6.63
CA LYS A 253 4.65 -2.17 -5.92
C LYS A 253 5.79 -2.85 -6.66
N ALA A 254 6.87 -2.12 -6.91
CA ALA A 254 8.10 -2.69 -7.46
C ALA A 254 8.81 -3.55 -6.39
N ASP A 255 9.36 -4.70 -6.78
CA ASP A 255 10.08 -5.56 -5.86
C ASP A 255 11.29 -4.84 -5.23
N GLY A 256 11.40 -4.93 -3.91
CA GLY A 256 12.44 -4.26 -3.14
C GLY A 256 12.24 -2.75 -2.95
N SER A 257 11.09 -2.19 -3.32
CA SER A 257 10.80 -0.78 -3.06
C SER A 257 10.44 -0.51 -1.59
N THR A 258 10.73 0.71 -1.16
CA THR A 258 10.16 1.28 0.07
C THR A 258 8.82 1.92 -0.28
N VAL A 259 7.79 1.65 0.52
CA VAL A 259 6.46 2.25 0.36
C VAL A 259 6.20 3.23 1.49
N ILE A 260 5.85 4.45 1.12
CA ILE A 260 5.66 5.58 2.00
C ILE A 260 4.22 6.05 1.84
N THR A 261 3.49 6.14 2.95
CA THR A 261 2.09 6.62 2.93
C THR A 261 2.04 8.10 2.54
N ILE A 262 1.05 8.49 1.73
CA ILE A 262 0.68 9.88 1.46
C ILE A 262 -0.67 10.16 2.12
N LYS A 263 -0.71 11.15 3.01
CA LYS A 263 -1.92 11.64 3.66
C LYS A 263 -2.02 13.14 3.52
N ASN A 264 -3.15 13.63 3.02
CA ASN A 264 -3.45 15.05 2.91
C ASN A 264 -2.30 15.87 2.29
N GLY A 265 -1.76 15.38 1.18
CA GLY A 265 -0.69 16.04 0.46
C GLY A 265 0.71 15.81 1.02
N LYS A 266 0.86 15.01 2.08
CA LYS A 266 2.13 14.84 2.80
C LYS A 266 2.57 13.39 2.84
N VAL A 267 3.84 13.16 2.55
CA VAL A 267 4.48 11.86 2.78
C VAL A 267 4.70 11.63 4.28
N ASP A 268 4.61 10.37 4.73
CA ASP A 268 5.02 9.99 6.07
C ASP A 268 6.52 10.25 6.28
N GLU A 269 6.83 11.22 7.14
CA GLU A 269 8.19 11.69 7.36
C GLU A 269 9.09 10.60 7.94
N ALA A 270 8.55 9.71 8.80
CA ALA A 270 9.34 8.66 9.42
C ALA A 270 9.82 7.63 8.39
N SER A 271 8.92 7.18 7.51
CA SER A 271 9.23 6.25 6.43
C SER A 271 10.14 6.88 5.37
N MET A 272 9.89 8.14 5.02
CA MET A 272 10.75 8.88 4.09
C MET A 272 12.16 9.08 4.66
N ASN A 273 12.28 9.48 5.94
CA ASN A 273 13.58 9.56 6.60
C ASN A 273 14.26 8.19 6.67
N GLY A 274 13.52 7.11 6.96
CA GLY A 274 14.05 5.75 6.92
C GLY A 274 14.64 5.40 5.56
N PHE A 275 13.92 5.73 4.47
CA PHE A 275 14.40 5.55 3.11
C PHE A 275 15.67 6.38 2.83
N LEU A 276 15.65 7.69 3.11
CA LEU A 276 16.80 8.58 2.88
C LEU A 276 18.03 8.15 3.70
N ASN A 277 17.83 7.73 4.95
CA ASN A 277 18.87 7.17 5.81
C ASN A 277 19.43 5.86 5.25
N SER A 278 18.59 5.00 4.64
CA SER A 278 19.05 3.77 3.98
C SER A 278 19.93 4.05 2.78
N LEU A 279 19.72 5.19 2.13
CA LEU A 279 20.60 5.73 1.10
C LEU A 279 21.81 6.45 1.69
N GLY A 280 22.01 6.49 3.00
CA GLY A 280 23.13 7.12 3.68
C GLY A 280 23.00 8.63 3.91
N ALA A 281 21.85 9.24 3.65
CA ALA A 281 21.56 10.63 4.05
C ALA A 281 21.08 10.69 5.49
N SER A 282 22.03 10.76 6.43
CA SER A 282 21.76 10.94 7.86
C SER A 282 21.68 12.40 8.30
N ASN A 283 21.65 13.36 7.37
CA ASN A 283 21.54 14.78 7.65
C ASN A 283 20.08 15.24 7.59
N ASN A 284 19.52 15.55 8.76
CA ASN A 284 18.13 15.97 8.90
C ASN A 284 17.78 17.22 8.05
N ILE A 285 18.71 18.17 7.86
CA ILE A 285 18.44 19.38 7.05
C ILE A 285 18.15 19.02 5.59
N ILE A 286 18.91 18.06 5.04
CA ILE A 286 18.74 17.61 3.66
C ILE A 286 17.46 16.79 3.51
N ASN A 287 17.19 15.93 4.49
CA ASN A 287 15.97 15.13 4.47
C ASN A 287 14.72 16.02 4.55
N ASP A 288 14.73 17.03 5.41
CA ASP A 288 13.65 18.01 5.54
C ASP A 288 13.41 18.76 4.24
N LEU A 289 14.48 19.20 3.55
CA LEU A 289 14.37 19.86 2.24
C LEU A 289 13.74 18.95 1.19
N ILE A 290 14.15 17.68 1.13
CA ILE A 290 13.61 16.70 0.16
C ILE A 290 12.14 16.41 0.45
N ILE A 291 11.79 16.21 1.73
CA ILE A 291 10.41 15.97 2.17
C ILE A 291 9.52 17.17 1.83
N ASP A 292 9.97 18.40 2.12
CA ASP A 292 9.25 19.63 1.76
C ASP A 292 8.98 19.69 0.26
N LYS A 293 10.00 19.41 -0.58
CA LYS A 293 9.80 19.34 -2.04
C LYS A 293 8.80 18.28 -2.45
N PHE A 294 8.88 17.07 -1.92
CA PHE A 294 7.90 16.01 -2.19
C PHE A 294 6.48 16.46 -1.89
N ASN A 295 6.26 17.11 -0.75
CA ASN A 295 4.95 17.59 -0.30
C ASN A 295 4.41 18.73 -1.17
N THR A 296 5.28 19.48 -1.86
CA THR A 296 4.86 20.56 -2.77
C THR A 296 4.56 20.12 -4.20
N LEU A 297 4.94 18.89 -4.60
CA LEU A 297 4.65 18.37 -5.94
C LEU A 297 3.15 18.21 -6.14
N SER A 298 2.63 18.57 -7.32
CA SER A 298 1.20 18.36 -7.66
C SER A 298 0.78 16.90 -7.56
N PHE A 299 1.69 15.97 -7.87
CA PHE A 299 1.49 14.53 -7.71
C PHE A 299 1.32 14.06 -6.27
N THR A 300 1.77 14.84 -5.28
CA THR A 300 1.64 14.51 -3.87
C THR A 300 0.55 15.36 -3.23
N SER A 301 0.60 16.68 -3.42
CA SER A 301 -0.16 17.68 -2.65
C SER A 301 -1.68 17.54 -2.76
N GLU A 302 -2.18 17.05 -3.90
CA GLU A 302 -3.62 16.84 -4.14
C GLU A 302 -4.11 15.43 -3.77
N ILE A 303 -3.20 14.53 -3.33
CA ILE A 303 -3.55 13.20 -2.84
C ILE A 303 -3.98 13.31 -1.37
N LYS A 304 -5.25 13.01 -1.10
CA LYS A 304 -5.79 12.92 0.26
C LYS A 304 -5.39 11.62 0.93
N ASN A 305 -5.44 10.52 0.19
CA ASN A 305 -4.98 9.22 0.64
C ASN A 305 -4.31 8.48 -0.52
N GLY A 306 -3.10 8.01 -0.30
CA GLY A 306 -2.30 7.36 -1.33
C GLY A 306 -0.97 6.83 -0.81
N GLN A 307 -0.10 6.47 -1.73
CA GLN A 307 1.22 5.92 -1.45
C GLN A 307 2.24 6.42 -2.47
N LEU A 308 3.48 6.53 -2.02
CA LEU A 308 4.66 6.69 -2.83
C LEU A 308 5.51 5.42 -2.70
N SER A 309 5.74 4.72 -3.81
CA SER A 309 6.75 3.67 -3.88
C SER A 309 8.04 4.25 -4.43
N VAL A 310 9.16 4.04 -3.73
CA VAL A 310 10.48 4.50 -4.14
C VAL A 310 11.47 3.35 -4.13
N LYS A 311 12.26 3.24 -5.19
CA LYS A 311 13.37 2.30 -5.30
C LYS A 311 14.55 2.98 -5.99
N SER A 312 15.75 2.71 -5.50
CA SER A 312 16.99 3.20 -6.07
C SER A 312 17.92 2.02 -6.32
N THR A 313 18.54 1.99 -7.50
CA THR A 313 19.51 0.95 -7.88
C THR A 313 20.71 1.57 -8.60
N THR A 314 21.88 0.99 -8.39
CA THR A 314 23.12 1.38 -9.09
C THR A 314 23.49 0.28 -10.07
N GLY A 315 23.63 0.63 -11.35
CA GLY A 315 24.09 -0.25 -12.41
C GLY A 315 25.58 -0.55 -12.30
N SER A 316 26.01 -1.68 -12.87
CA SER A 316 27.41 -2.08 -12.93
C SER A 316 28.29 -1.15 -13.79
N ASP A 317 27.66 -0.33 -14.63
CA ASP A 317 28.27 0.72 -15.46
C ASP A 317 28.34 2.09 -14.72
N GLY A 318 27.94 2.14 -13.45
CA GLY A 318 27.90 3.38 -12.67
C GLY A 318 26.66 4.25 -12.91
N SER A 319 25.71 3.78 -13.73
CA SER A 319 24.40 4.44 -13.88
C SER A 319 23.56 4.32 -12.61
N TYR A 320 22.69 5.30 -12.36
CA TYR A 320 21.74 5.29 -11.26
C TYR A 320 20.33 5.23 -11.82
N THR A 321 19.52 4.27 -11.35
CA THR A 321 18.11 4.17 -11.70
C THR A 321 17.26 4.42 -10.46
N ILE A 322 16.35 5.38 -10.55
CA ILE A 322 15.35 5.67 -9.53
C ILE A 322 13.97 5.36 -10.11
N GLU A 323 13.20 4.55 -9.41
CA GLU A 323 11.81 4.26 -9.72
C GLU A 323 10.94 4.94 -8.67
N LEU A 324 10.02 5.80 -9.12
CA LEU A 324 9.03 6.50 -8.31
C LEU A 324 7.64 6.11 -8.78
N ALA A 325 6.72 5.81 -7.88
CA ALA A 325 5.32 5.61 -8.23
C ALA A 325 4.40 6.26 -7.20
N TRP A 326 3.72 7.33 -7.62
CA TRP A 326 2.65 7.96 -6.84
C TRP A 326 1.36 7.25 -7.14
N THR A 327 0.70 6.76 -6.10
CA THR A 327 -0.55 6.02 -6.18
C THR A 327 -1.60 6.79 -5.39
N ALA A 328 -2.62 7.28 -6.08
CA ALA A 328 -3.76 7.93 -5.46
C ALA A 328 -4.88 6.92 -5.24
N PHE A 329 -5.41 6.89 -4.02
CA PHE A 329 -6.65 6.20 -3.66
C PHE A 329 -7.80 7.20 -3.50
N GLU A 330 -7.49 8.43 -3.10
CA GLU A 330 -8.41 9.53 -2.92
C GLU A 330 -7.71 10.85 -3.21
N THR A 331 -8.38 11.73 -3.93
CA THR A 331 -7.92 13.09 -4.22
C THR A 331 -8.93 14.11 -3.70
N ASP A 332 -8.68 15.39 -3.92
CA ASP A 332 -9.65 16.46 -3.63
C ASP A 332 -11.00 16.29 -4.37
N GLU A 333 -11.02 15.53 -5.47
CA GLU A 333 -12.25 15.21 -6.20
C GLU A 333 -13.07 14.10 -5.52
N GLY A 334 -12.46 13.35 -4.59
CA GLY A 334 -13.08 12.26 -3.85
C GLY A 334 -12.38 10.90 -4.01
N VAL A 335 -13.03 9.86 -3.51
CA VAL A 335 -12.52 8.48 -3.53
C VAL A 335 -12.52 7.96 -4.97
N LEU A 336 -11.40 7.38 -5.41
CA LEU A 336 -11.28 6.90 -6.78
C LEU A 336 -12.01 5.56 -6.97
N GLY A 337 -12.67 5.42 -8.13
CA GLY A 337 -13.30 4.16 -8.55
C GLY A 337 -12.29 3.10 -8.96
N GLU A 338 -11.09 3.49 -9.37
CA GLU A 338 -9.94 2.64 -9.68
C GLU A 338 -8.68 3.37 -9.23
N THR A 339 -7.64 2.67 -8.79
CA THR A 339 -6.40 3.35 -8.37
C THR A 339 -5.82 4.16 -9.53
N LEU A 340 -5.16 5.28 -9.24
CA LEU A 340 -4.37 5.98 -10.25
C LEU A 340 -2.91 5.97 -9.82
N THR A 341 -2.06 5.34 -10.62
CA THR A 341 -0.62 5.29 -10.40
C THR A 341 0.11 6.04 -11.49
N ILE A 342 0.97 6.97 -11.11
CA ILE A 342 1.90 7.66 -12.01
C ILE A 342 3.29 7.14 -11.67
N ALA A 343 3.80 6.24 -12.51
CA ALA A 343 5.10 5.60 -12.33
C ALA A 343 6.13 6.24 -13.25
N LEU A 344 7.27 6.63 -12.70
CA LEU A 344 8.40 7.21 -13.40
C LEU A 344 9.65 6.38 -13.12
N GLU A 345 10.41 6.10 -14.17
CA GLU A 345 11.75 5.54 -14.11
C GLU A 345 12.74 6.59 -14.60
N ILE A 346 13.74 6.88 -13.77
CA ILE A 346 14.73 7.93 -14.01
C ILE A 346 16.09 7.25 -14.03
N LYS A 347 16.68 7.18 -15.21
CA LYS A 347 18.02 6.63 -15.45
C LYS A 347 18.99 7.78 -15.63
N ILE A 348 20.01 7.85 -14.79
CA ILE A 348 21.04 8.88 -14.80
C ILE A 348 22.40 8.21 -15.05
N ASN A 349 23.02 8.59 -16.15
CA ASN A 349 24.39 8.24 -16.49
C ASN A 349 25.24 9.45 -16.13
N LEU A 350 25.92 9.42 -14.99
CA LEU A 350 26.82 10.50 -14.62
C LEU A 350 27.94 10.57 -15.68
N PRO A 351 28.09 11.68 -16.43
CA PRO A 351 29.19 11.81 -17.36
C PRO A 351 30.50 11.98 -16.56
N ASP A 352 31.62 11.58 -17.15
CA ASP A 352 32.94 11.99 -16.68
C ASP A 352 33.05 13.53 -16.79
N PHE A 353 32.78 14.24 -15.69
CA PHE A 353 32.83 15.70 -15.66
C PHE A 353 34.29 16.18 -15.56
N PRO A 354 34.86 16.86 -16.58
CA PRO A 354 36.29 17.17 -16.61
C PRO A 354 36.75 18.27 -15.62
N SER A 355 35.83 19.02 -15.02
CA SER A 355 36.13 20.22 -14.22
C SER A 355 35.91 20.07 -12.71
N TRP A 356 35.62 18.87 -12.23
CA TRP A 356 35.22 18.62 -10.83
C TRP A 356 36.38 18.24 -9.90
N GLY A 357 37.64 18.47 -10.29
CA GLY A 357 38.83 18.02 -9.55
C GLY A 357 38.87 18.41 -8.05
N THR A 358 38.37 19.58 -7.67
CA THR A 358 38.25 20.02 -6.26
C THR A 358 37.04 19.43 -5.53
N PHE A 359 36.02 19.03 -6.28
CA PHE A 359 34.78 18.45 -5.79
C PHE A 359 34.92 16.95 -5.53
N THR A 360 35.65 16.24 -6.40
CA THR A 360 36.03 14.83 -6.22
C THR A 360 36.89 14.62 -4.97
N GLU A 361 37.74 15.61 -4.60
CA GLU A 361 38.50 15.60 -3.35
C GLU A 361 37.64 15.82 -2.09
N THR A 362 36.53 16.56 -2.21
CA THR A 362 35.57 16.82 -1.11
C THR A 362 34.63 15.62 -0.92
N LEU A 363 34.12 15.06 -2.02
CA LEU A 363 33.36 13.81 -2.05
C LEU A 363 34.20 12.59 -1.66
N GLY A 364 35.51 12.58 -1.93
CA GLY A 364 36.44 11.52 -1.50
C GLY A 364 36.44 11.27 0.02
N LYS A 365 35.93 12.21 0.82
CA LYS A 365 35.85 12.13 2.28
C LYS A 365 34.46 11.78 2.83
N ILE A 366 33.40 11.86 2.02
CA ILE A 366 32.00 11.63 2.41
C ILE A 366 31.46 10.50 1.54
N GLY A 367 30.88 9.44 2.12
CA GLY A 367 30.41 8.24 1.40
C GLY A 367 29.77 8.54 0.03
N GLN A 368 30.55 8.31 -1.03
CA GLN A 368 30.35 8.91 -2.36
C GLN A 368 29.05 8.51 -3.06
N VAL A 369 28.54 7.31 -2.81
CA VAL A 369 27.37 6.77 -3.51
C VAL A 369 26.06 7.27 -2.89
N ALA A 370 26.06 7.45 -1.57
CA ALA A 370 24.90 7.80 -0.76
C ALA A 370 24.39 9.22 -1.03
N VAL A 371 25.30 10.19 -0.94
CA VAL A 371 25.02 11.61 -1.17
C VAL A 371 24.61 11.86 -2.62
N ILE A 372 25.24 11.16 -3.56
CA ILE A 372 24.88 11.23 -4.99
C ILE A 372 23.47 10.67 -5.20
N ALA A 373 23.14 9.49 -4.66
CA ALA A 373 21.80 8.90 -4.79
C ALA A 373 20.70 9.83 -4.25
N VAL A 374 20.94 10.49 -3.12
CA VAL A 374 20.00 11.41 -2.48
C VAL A 374 19.86 12.72 -3.27
N ALA A 375 20.97 13.29 -3.73
CA ALA A 375 20.95 14.49 -4.57
C ALA A 375 20.28 14.23 -5.93
N VAL A 376 20.54 13.06 -6.51
CA VAL A 376 19.89 12.56 -7.74
C VAL A 376 18.40 12.36 -7.51
N THR A 377 17.99 11.81 -6.37
CA THR A 377 16.58 11.68 -5.97
C THR A 377 15.90 13.04 -5.83
N GLY A 378 16.49 13.98 -5.06
CA GLY A 378 16.00 15.35 -4.92
C GLY A 378 15.87 16.10 -6.25
N THR A 379 16.84 15.88 -7.15
CA THR A 379 16.87 16.47 -8.49
C THR A 379 15.74 15.92 -9.37
N ALA A 380 15.63 14.60 -9.44
CA ALA A 380 14.57 13.89 -10.16
C ALA A 380 13.17 14.43 -9.80
N ILE A 381 12.92 14.63 -8.50
CA ILE A 381 11.66 15.15 -7.94
C ILE A 381 11.36 16.57 -8.45
N LEU A 382 12.35 17.47 -8.42
CA LEU A 382 12.18 18.84 -8.88
C LEU A 382 11.90 18.92 -10.38
N ILE A 383 12.56 18.08 -11.17
CA ILE A 383 12.32 17.99 -12.62
C ILE A 383 10.87 17.63 -12.89
N VAL A 384 10.35 16.64 -12.16
CA VAL A 384 8.97 16.16 -12.32
C VAL A 384 7.95 17.23 -11.93
N GLY A 385 8.23 18.09 -10.93
CA GLY A 385 7.36 19.19 -10.51
C GLY A 385 7.36 20.44 -11.40
N MET A 386 8.29 20.57 -12.36
CA MET A 386 8.54 21.81 -13.10
C MET A 386 8.03 21.81 -14.57
N LEU A 387 7.27 20.82 -15.02
CA LEU A 387 7.04 20.63 -16.46
C LEU A 387 5.79 21.33 -17.03
N PRO A 388 6.02 22.36 -17.87
CA PRO A 388 5.44 22.45 -19.23
C PRO A 388 6.48 22.40 -20.39
N ALA A 389 5.98 22.36 -21.62
CA ALA A 389 6.57 21.82 -22.86
C ALA A 389 7.89 22.42 -23.45
N ASP A 390 8.56 23.38 -22.82
CA ASP A 390 9.63 24.17 -23.46
C ASP A 390 11.03 24.06 -22.83
N ILE A 391 11.27 23.08 -21.94
CA ILE A 391 12.41 23.19 -21.02
C ILE A 391 13.33 21.96 -21.03
N VAL A 392 14.35 21.99 -21.88
CA VAL A 392 15.60 21.22 -21.65
C VAL A 392 16.61 22.08 -20.87
N GLY A 393 16.67 23.39 -21.18
CA GLY A 393 17.64 24.32 -20.60
C GLY A 393 17.42 24.58 -19.10
N ALA A 394 16.19 24.88 -18.67
CA ALA A 394 15.95 25.18 -17.26
C ALA A 394 15.93 23.93 -16.36
N ILE A 395 15.65 22.73 -16.90
CA ILE A 395 15.84 21.45 -16.21
C ILE A 395 17.33 21.27 -15.87
N VAL A 396 18.21 21.45 -16.86
CA VAL A 396 19.66 21.37 -16.67
C VAL A 396 20.13 22.43 -15.66
N THR A 397 19.68 23.67 -15.78
CA THR A 397 20.08 24.76 -14.86
C THR A 397 19.57 24.54 -13.44
N ALA A 398 18.31 24.13 -13.24
CA ALA A 398 17.75 23.86 -11.92
C ALA A 398 18.42 22.65 -11.25
N THR A 399 18.68 21.59 -12.02
CA THR A 399 19.43 20.40 -11.59
C THR A 399 20.82 20.78 -11.10
N VAL A 400 21.57 21.53 -11.91
CA VAL A 400 22.93 21.96 -11.56
C VAL A 400 22.91 22.88 -10.34
N THR A 401 21.98 23.84 -10.29
CA THR A 401 21.87 24.80 -9.17
C THR A 401 21.56 24.08 -7.86
N LEU A 402 20.58 23.18 -7.83
CA LEU A 402 20.23 22.41 -6.64
C LEU A 402 21.39 21.52 -6.19
N PHE A 403 22.03 20.81 -7.12
CA PHE A 403 23.17 19.96 -6.78
C PHE A 403 24.31 20.80 -6.18
N THR A 404 24.57 21.99 -6.74
CA THR A 404 25.55 22.92 -6.18
C THR A 404 25.14 23.47 -4.81
N THR A 405 23.86 23.73 -4.56
CA THR A 405 23.36 24.19 -3.25
C THR A 405 23.45 23.08 -2.21
N ILE A 406 23.00 21.86 -2.51
CA ILE A 406 23.08 20.71 -1.61
C ILE A 406 24.54 20.43 -1.23
N VAL A 407 25.47 20.52 -2.19
CA VAL A 407 26.88 20.31 -1.88
C VAL A 407 27.52 21.51 -1.17
N ALA A 408 27.08 22.74 -1.44
CA ALA A 408 27.53 23.91 -0.68
C ALA A 408 27.07 23.87 0.78
N ASP A 409 25.88 23.33 1.06
CA ASP A 409 25.35 23.18 2.44
C ASP A 409 25.98 21.97 3.18
N LEU A 410 26.65 21.08 2.46
CA LEU A 410 27.39 19.92 2.98
C LEU A 410 28.88 20.19 3.26
N ALA A 411 29.43 21.28 2.72
CA ALA A 411 30.82 21.70 2.86
C ALA A 411 30.97 22.74 3.98
#